data_AF-A0AAJ6BKA5-F1
#
_entry.id   AF-A0AAJ6BKA5-F1
#
_cell.length_a   1.000
_cell.length_b   1.000
_cell.length_c   1.000
_cell.angle_alpha   90.00
_cell.angle_beta   90.00
_cell.angle_gamma   90.00
#
_symmetry.space_group_name_H-M   'P 1'
#
loop_
_entity.id
_entity.type
_entity.pdbx_description
1 polymer ?
#
loop_
_entity_poly.entity_id
_entity_poly.type
_entity_poly.pdbx_seq_one_letter_code
_entity_poly.pdbx_strand_id
1 'polypeptide(L)'
;MTLRPSLPVLVLVLALAVAAAPAVAQNMPHNASQAQPYTGPGAYRDQRALPDPADREALLKARGEAYHRAGDNKQTEEELRATRALNDEITARNALADKADADARLDYDAALARHEIAVRQGEEQARAAAEATRAAQDQYDRDYASWREQVRLCQSGVRTACGAPVGPAR
;
A
#
# COMPACT_ATOMS: atom_id res chain seq x y z
N MET A 1 31.25 -20.39 47.45
CA MET A 1 30.93 -21.66 46.77
C MET A 1 29.98 -21.32 45.62
N THR A 2 30.53 -21.10 44.43
CA THR A 2 30.50 -22.01 43.25
C THR A 2 29.12 -22.03 42.59
N LEU A 3 28.89 -21.76 41.29
CA LEU A 3 29.72 -21.55 40.11
C LEU A 3 28.76 -21.00 39.01
N ARG A 4 29.17 -19.99 38.23
CA ARG A 4 28.60 -19.77 36.88
C ARG A 4 29.17 -20.85 35.95
N PRO A 5 28.41 -21.28 34.93
CA PRO A 5 29.04 -21.50 33.65
C PRO A 5 28.26 -20.82 32.52
N SER A 6 28.93 -19.86 31.90
CA SER A 6 28.81 -19.50 30.50
C SER A 6 29.30 -20.66 29.62
N LEU A 7 28.54 -21.10 28.61
CA LEU A 7 29.11 -21.75 27.42
C LEU A 7 28.26 -21.46 26.16
N PRO A 8 28.91 -21.37 24.99
CA PRO A 8 28.40 -20.79 23.75
C PRO A 8 27.82 -21.87 22.82
N VAL A 9 26.84 -21.53 21.99
CA VAL A 9 26.39 -22.41 20.91
C VAL A 9 26.63 -21.72 19.58
N LEU A 10 27.82 -21.98 19.07
CA LEU A 10 28.18 -21.87 17.66
C LEU A 10 27.70 -23.18 17.00
N VAL A 11 26.62 -23.11 16.20
CA VAL A 11 26.26 -24.21 15.28
C VAL A 11 26.41 -23.69 13.87
N LEU A 12 27.49 -24.15 13.25
CA LEU A 12 27.79 -24.09 11.84
C LEU A 12 27.14 -25.33 11.18
N VAL A 13 26.24 -25.15 10.21
CA VAL A 13 25.92 -26.19 9.22
C VAL A 13 25.95 -25.56 7.81
N LEU A 14 26.88 -26.07 7.02
CA LEU A 14 27.12 -25.86 5.59
C LEU A 14 25.85 -26.16 4.75
N ALA A 15 25.42 -25.22 3.90
CA ALA A 15 25.69 -25.17 2.45
C ALA A 15 24.91 -26.17 1.57
N LEU A 16 23.91 -25.65 0.83
CA LEU A 16 23.65 -26.07 -0.54
C LEU A 16 23.71 -24.84 -1.45
N ALA A 17 24.67 -24.86 -2.37
CA ALA A 17 24.84 -23.88 -3.42
C ALA A 17 23.97 -24.26 -4.64
N VAL A 18 23.22 -23.30 -5.17
CA VAL A 18 22.83 -23.29 -6.58
C VAL A 18 23.26 -21.94 -7.16
N ALA A 19 24.00 -22.05 -8.26
CA ALA A 19 24.73 -21.01 -8.93
C ALA A 19 23.81 -19.93 -9.52
N ALA A 20 24.14 -18.66 -9.26
CA ALA A 20 23.70 -17.53 -10.08
C ALA A 20 24.93 -17.00 -10.83
N ALA A 21 25.04 -17.36 -12.12
CA ALA A 21 26.01 -16.79 -13.04
C ALA A 21 25.69 -15.31 -13.34
N PRO A 22 26.69 -14.48 -13.67
CA PRO A 22 26.51 -13.05 -13.89
C PRO A 22 26.02 -12.82 -15.33
N ALA A 23 24.80 -12.34 -15.49
CA ALA A 23 24.36 -11.80 -16.77
C ALA A 23 24.69 -10.31 -16.82
N VAL A 24 25.84 -10.00 -17.41
CA VAL A 24 26.20 -8.65 -17.88
C VAL A 24 25.27 -8.33 -19.05
N ALA A 25 24.14 -7.69 -18.77
CA ALA A 25 23.22 -7.21 -19.81
C ALA A 25 23.69 -5.82 -20.30
N GLN A 26 24.51 -5.89 -21.35
CA GLN A 26 24.71 -4.97 -22.46
C GLN A 26 23.90 -3.65 -22.43
N ASN A 27 24.66 -2.54 -22.48
CA ASN A 27 24.21 -1.22 -22.90
C ASN A 27 23.48 -1.30 -24.26
N MET A 28 22.15 -1.11 -24.23
CA MET A 28 21.38 -0.65 -25.37
C MET A 28 21.02 0.83 -25.12
N PRO A 29 21.11 1.73 -26.11
CA PRO A 29 20.71 3.11 -25.95
C PRO A 29 19.22 3.17 -25.60
N HIS A 30 18.93 3.63 -24.38
CA HIS A 30 17.60 4.03 -23.94
C HIS A 30 17.20 5.23 -24.78
N ASN A 31 16.41 5.01 -25.83
CA ASN A 31 15.75 6.09 -26.52
C ASN A 31 14.66 6.59 -25.57
N ALA A 32 14.99 7.65 -24.82
CA ALA A 32 14.11 8.33 -23.90
C ALA A 32 12.94 8.93 -24.68
N SER A 33 11.89 8.13 -24.85
CA SER A 33 10.57 8.65 -25.19
C SER A 33 9.93 9.06 -23.87
N GLN A 34 9.85 10.37 -23.66
CA GLN A 34 9.25 11.01 -22.50
C GLN A 34 7.89 10.37 -22.18
N ALA A 35 7.80 9.71 -21.02
CA ALA A 35 6.53 9.27 -20.47
C ALA A 35 5.76 10.52 -20.03
N GLN A 36 4.82 10.97 -20.86
CA GLN A 36 3.79 11.91 -20.42
C GLN A 36 2.88 11.23 -19.39
N PRO A 37 2.49 11.93 -18.30
CA PRO A 37 1.59 11.38 -17.30
C PRO A 37 0.21 11.09 -17.88
N TYR A 38 -0.25 9.85 -17.69
CA TYR A 38 -1.59 9.39 -18.04
C TYR A 38 -2.65 10.17 -17.23
N THR A 39 -3.55 10.86 -17.94
CA THR A 39 -4.72 11.54 -17.36
C THR A 39 -6.01 10.95 -17.94
N GLY A 40 -6.77 10.26 -17.09
CA GLY A 40 -8.22 10.06 -17.26
C GLY A 40 -8.70 8.85 -18.07
N PRO A 41 -9.97 8.45 -17.88
CA PRO A 41 -10.60 7.29 -18.51
C PRO A 41 -10.90 7.59 -19.98
N GLY A 42 -9.87 7.53 -20.82
CA GLY A 42 -9.98 7.83 -22.25
C GLY A 42 -8.99 7.11 -23.14
N ALA A 43 -8.09 6.29 -22.59
CA ALA A 43 -6.99 5.72 -23.37
C ALA A 43 -7.35 4.54 -24.29
N TYR A 44 -8.64 4.16 -24.38
CA TYR A 44 -9.19 3.31 -25.43
C TYR A 44 -10.25 4.05 -26.27
N ARG A 45 -10.15 5.37 -26.38
CA ARG A 45 -11.05 6.18 -27.20
C ARG A 45 -10.31 6.85 -28.34
N ASP A 46 -9.71 6.05 -29.23
CA ASP A 46 -9.86 6.39 -30.65
C ASP A 46 -11.24 5.88 -31.10
N GLN A 47 -12.31 6.37 -30.46
CA GLN A 47 -13.68 6.27 -30.97
C GLN A 47 -13.91 7.43 -31.93
N ARG A 48 -13.00 7.65 -32.88
CA ARG A 48 -13.45 8.24 -34.14
C ARG A 48 -14.64 7.40 -34.55
N ALA A 49 -15.76 8.06 -34.83
CA ALA A 49 -16.90 7.37 -35.45
C ALA A 49 -16.31 6.50 -36.56
N LEU A 50 -16.57 5.19 -36.51
CA LEU A 50 -16.15 4.33 -37.62
C LEU A 50 -16.64 5.05 -38.88
N PRO A 51 -15.77 5.27 -39.89
CA PRO A 51 -16.20 5.89 -41.13
C PRO A 51 -17.46 5.18 -41.59
N ASP A 52 -18.42 5.94 -42.15
CA ASP A 52 -19.60 5.34 -42.76
C ASP A 52 -19.11 4.18 -43.64
N PRO A 53 -19.68 2.97 -43.54
CA PRO A 53 -19.25 1.82 -44.32
C PRO A 53 -19.00 2.16 -45.81
N ALA A 54 -19.79 3.08 -46.38
CA ALA A 54 -19.61 3.58 -47.75
C ALA A 54 -18.29 4.38 -47.93
N ASP A 55 -17.93 5.24 -46.98
CA ASP A 55 -16.70 6.05 -47.01
C ASP A 55 -15.46 5.17 -46.79
N ARG A 56 -15.58 4.16 -45.92
CA ARG A 56 -14.52 3.16 -45.73
C ARG A 56 -14.27 2.38 -47.01
N GLU A 57 -15.32 1.94 -47.68
CA GLU A 57 -15.21 1.19 -48.93
C GLU A 57 -14.61 2.03 -50.06
N ALA A 58 -14.98 3.32 -50.16
CA ALA A 58 -14.40 4.25 -51.11
C ALA A 58 -12.90 4.50 -50.87
N LEU A 59 -12.49 4.68 -49.61
CA LEU A 59 -11.08 4.86 -49.23
C LEU A 59 -10.24 3.62 -49.52
N LEU A 60 -10.77 2.43 -49.22
CA LEU A 60 -10.12 1.17 -49.51
C LEU A 60 -9.96 0.99 -51.03
N LYS A 61 -11.05 1.20 -51.79
CA LYS A 61 -11.04 1.14 -53.25
C LYS A 61 -10.05 2.12 -53.87
N ALA A 62 -9.93 3.33 -53.33
CA ALA A 62 -8.94 4.33 -53.76
C ALA A 62 -7.49 3.89 -53.45
N ARG A 63 -7.26 3.11 -52.38
CA ARG A 63 -5.97 2.47 -52.06
C ARG A 63 -5.73 1.16 -52.84
N GLY A 64 -6.66 0.75 -53.70
CA GLY A 64 -6.60 -0.52 -54.44
C GLY A 64 -6.89 -1.75 -53.56
N GLU A 65 -7.33 -1.56 -52.32
CA GLU A 65 -7.70 -2.63 -51.39
C GLU A 65 -9.24 -2.73 -51.39
N ALA A 66 -9.84 -3.89 -51.62
CA ALA A 66 -11.29 -4.04 -51.46
C ALA A 66 -11.55 -4.86 -50.19
N TYR A 67 -12.21 -4.28 -49.18
CA TYR A 67 -12.66 -5.06 -48.03
C TYR A 67 -13.86 -5.90 -48.43
N HIS A 68 -13.63 -7.18 -48.65
CA HIS A 68 -14.69 -8.15 -48.85
C HIS A 68 -14.90 -8.94 -47.55
N ARG A 69 -15.98 -8.63 -46.83
CA ARG A 69 -16.47 -9.51 -45.77
C ARG A 69 -16.85 -10.84 -46.43
N ALA A 70 -16.31 -11.96 -45.95
CA ALA A 70 -16.80 -13.26 -46.36
C ALA A 70 -18.30 -13.34 -46.04
N GLY A 71 -19.13 -13.74 -47.01
CA GLY A 71 -20.58 -13.88 -46.78
C GLY A 71 -20.85 -14.88 -45.67
N ASP A 72 -21.94 -14.69 -44.91
CA ASP A 72 -22.28 -15.56 -43.77
C ASP A 72 -22.49 -17.03 -44.19
N ASN A 73 -22.78 -17.28 -45.48
CA ASN A 73 -22.83 -18.60 -46.10
C ASN A 73 -21.46 -19.33 -46.19
N LYS A 74 -20.38 -18.65 -45.82
CA LYS A 74 -19.04 -19.24 -45.70
C LYS A 74 -18.76 -19.79 -44.30
N GLN A 75 -19.59 -19.48 -43.31
CA GLN A 75 -19.49 -20.09 -41.99
C GLN A 75 -20.21 -21.44 -41.99
N THR A 76 -19.52 -22.46 -41.49
CA THR A 76 -20.08 -23.77 -41.25
C THR A 76 -20.89 -23.79 -39.95
N GLU A 77 -21.86 -24.70 -39.83
CA GLU A 77 -22.62 -24.86 -38.58
C GLU A 77 -21.71 -25.24 -37.39
N GLU A 78 -20.58 -25.89 -37.66
CA GLU A 78 -19.58 -26.20 -36.66
C GLU A 78 -18.88 -24.94 -36.11
N GLU A 79 -18.48 -24.02 -36.98
CA GLU A 79 -17.89 -22.74 -36.57
C GLU A 79 -18.88 -21.89 -35.78
N LEU A 80 -20.17 -21.88 -36.17
CA LEU A 80 -21.21 -21.18 -35.41
C LEU A 80 -21.40 -21.77 -34.02
N ARG A 81 -21.40 -23.11 -33.90
CA ARG A 81 -21.48 -23.79 -32.60
C ARG A 81 -20.26 -23.49 -31.73
N ALA A 82 -19.06 -23.54 -32.29
CA ALA A 82 -17.82 -23.23 -31.59
C ALA A 82 -17.81 -21.77 -31.10
N THR A 83 -18.27 -20.84 -31.94
CA THR A 83 -18.36 -19.42 -31.59
C THR A 83 -19.37 -19.18 -30.46
N ARG A 84 -20.54 -19.84 -30.51
CA ARG A 84 -21.53 -19.77 -29.42
C ARG A 84 -20.94 -20.29 -28.12
N ALA A 85 -20.31 -21.47 -28.14
CA ALA A 85 -19.68 -22.05 -26.96
C ALA A 85 -18.58 -21.14 -26.36
N LEU A 86 -17.75 -20.53 -27.22
CA LEU A 86 -16.74 -19.57 -26.77
C LEU A 86 -17.36 -18.31 -26.15
N ASN A 87 -18.42 -17.77 -26.75
CA ASN A 87 -19.10 -16.59 -26.21
C ASN A 87 -19.77 -16.90 -24.86
N ASP A 88 -20.35 -18.09 -24.71
CA ASP A 88 -20.91 -18.55 -23.43
C ASP A 88 -19.82 -18.67 -22.36
N GLU A 89 -18.65 -19.22 -22.73
CA GLU A 89 -17.49 -19.29 -21.84
C GLU A 89 -16.99 -17.90 -21.43
N ILE A 90 -16.83 -16.97 -22.38
CA ILE A 90 -16.42 -15.59 -22.10
C ILE A 90 -17.43 -14.92 -21.16
N THR A 91 -18.72 -15.12 -21.40
CA THR A 91 -19.79 -14.58 -20.54
C THR A 91 -19.68 -15.12 -19.12
N ALA A 92 -19.46 -16.42 -18.96
CA ALA A 92 -19.28 -17.04 -17.65
C ALA A 92 -18.03 -16.51 -16.92
N ARG A 93 -16.92 -16.32 -17.64
CA ARG A 93 -15.67 -15.77 -17.08
C ARG A 93 -15.83 -14.31 -16.67
N ASN A 94 -16.51 -13.49 -17.47
CA ASN A 94 -16.78 -12.10 -17.15
C ASN A 94 -17.66 -12.00 -15.89
N ALA A 95 -18.71 -12.81 -15.80
CA ALA A 95 -19.57 -12.84 -14.62
C ALA A 95 -18.83 -13.27 -13.33
N LEU A 96 -17.82 -14.14 -13.45
CA LEU A 96 -16.96 -14.49 -12.33
C LEU A 96 -16.02 -13.34 -11.95
N ALA A 97 -15.43 -12.68 -12.94
CA ALA A 97 -14.56 -11.52 -12.73
C ALA A 97 -15.32 -10.35 -12.07
N ASP A 98 -16.53 -10.06 -12.52
CA ASP A 98 -17.38 -9.00 -11.94
C ASP A 98 -17.65 -9.25 -10.45
N LYS A 99 -17.88 -10.51 -10.06
CA LYS A 99 -18.05 -10.89 -8.65
C LYS A 99 -16.76 -10.71 -7.86
N ALA A 100 -15.64 -11.18 -8.39
CA ALA A 100 -14.34 -11.03 -7.74
C ALA A 100 -13.97 -9.55 -7.54
N ASP A 101 -14.24 -8.70 -8.52
CA ASP A 101 -14.02 -7.25 -8.44
C ASP A 101 -14.94 -6.60 -7.41
N ALA A 102 -16.21 -7.04 -7.31
CA ALA A 102 -17.13 -6.56 -6.29
C ALA A 102 -16.66 -6.92 -4.87
N ASP A 103 -16.25 -8.17 -4.67
CA ASP A 103 -15.72 -8.65 -3.38
C ASP A 103 -14.43 -7.90 -3.01
N ALA A 104 -13.51 -7.71 -3.96
CA ALA A 104 -12.27 -6.97 -3.74
C ALA A 104 -12.52 -5.50 -3.36
N ARG A 105 -13.54 -4.86 -3.92
CA ARG A 105 -13.95 -3.50 -3.53
C ARG A 105 -14.47 -3.45 -2.10
N LEU A 106 -15.33 -4.40 -1.71
CA LEU A 106 -15.83 -4.49 -0.34
C LEU A 106 -14.70 -4.70 0.68
N ASP A 107 -13.75 -5.57 0.36
CA ASP A 107 -12.57 -5.82 1.20
C ASP A 107 -11.69 -4.58 1.33
N TYR A 108 -11.47 -3.87 0.22
CA TYR A 108 -10.72 -2.62 0.20
C TYR A 108 -11.39 -1.53 1.04
N ASP A 109 -12.70 -1.32 0.86
CA ASP A 109 -13.46 -0.32 1.60
C ASP A 109 -13.47 -0.64 3.10
N ALA A 110 -13.61 -1.91 3.47
CA ALA A 110 -13.53 -2.35 4.85
C ALA A 110 -12.12 -2.14 5.44
N ALA A 111 -11.07 -2.37 4.66
CA ALA A 111 -9.69 -2.10 5.08
C ALA A 111 -9.43 -0.60 5.28
N LEU A 112 -9.94 0.23 4.37
CA LEU A 112 -9.83 1.68 4.47
C LEU A 112 -10.53 2.20 5.74
N ALA A 113 -11.76 1.75 6.01
CA ALA A 113 -12.49 2.13 7.20
C ALA A 113 -11.75 1.75 8.49
N ARG A 114 -11.18 0.52 8.55
CA ARG A 114 -10.34 0.08 9.69
C ARG A 114 -9.11 0.97 9.85
N HIS A 115 -8.44 1.31 8.77
CA HIS A 115 -7.26 2.17 8.78
C HIS A 115 -7.59 3.57 9.30
N GLU A 116 -8.67 4.19 8.83
CA GLU A 116 -9.10 5.52 9.29
C GLU A 116 -9.43 5.55 10.79
N ILE A 117 -10.09 4.50 11.29
CA ILE A 117 -10.34 4.36 12.72
C ILE A 117 -9.02 4.25 13.51
N ALA A 118 -8.09 3.42 13.04
CA ALA A 118 -6.80 3.24 13.69
C ALA A 118 -5.97 4.54 13.72
N VAL A 119 -5.97 5.31 12.63
CA VAL A 119 -5.32 6.62 12.57
C VAL A 119 -5.93 7.58 13.59
N ARG A 120 -7.27 7.73 13.61
CA ARG A 120 -7.93 8.62 14.58
C ARG A 120 -7.62 8.23 16.03
N GLN A 121 -7.69 6.94 16.34
CA GLN A 121 -7.37 6.43 17.68
C GLN A 121 -5.90 6.69 18.04
N GLY A 122 -4.98 6.45 17.11
CA GLY A 122 -3.56 6.72 17.31
C GLY A 122 -3.27 8.19 17.59
N GLU A 123 -3.91 9.09 16.85
CA GLU A 123 -3.78 10.53 17.07
C GLU A 123 -4.35 10.98 18.41
N GLU A 124 -5.53 10.47 18.81
CA GLU A 124 -6.13 10.76 20.11
C GLU A 124 -5.25 10.26 21.26
N GLN A 125 -4.72 9.04 21.15
CA GLN A 125 -3.78 8.48 22.13
C GLN A 125 -2.50 9.30 22.21
N ALA A 126 -1.94 9.74 21.07
CA ALA A 126 -0.75 10.57 21.04
C ALA A 126 -0.99 11.94 21.70
N ARG A 127 -2.15 12.57 21.44
CA ARG A 127 -2.56 13.82 22.10
C ARG A 127 -2.68 13.64 23.61
N ALA A 128 -3.41 12.62 24.05
CA ALA A 128 -3.59 12.32 25.47
C ALA A 128 -2.26 12.01 26.17
N ALA A 129 -1.37 11.26 25.53
CA ALA A 129 -0.04 10.96 26.07
C ALA A 129 0.84 12.22 26.19
N ALA A 130 0.77 13.12 25.19
CA ALA A 130 1.48 14.39 25.24
C ALA A 130 0.96 15.31 26.37
N GLU A 131 -0.36 15.38 26.56
CA GLU A 131 -0.98 16.12 27.67
C GLU A 131 -0.61 15.53 29.03
N ALA A 132 -0.69 14.21 29.18
CA ALA A 132 -0.28 13.52 30.40
C ALA A 132 1.20 13.76 30.74
N THR A 133 2.07 13.73 29.72
CA THR A 133 3.50 14.01 29.89
C THR A 133 3.73 15.43 30.36
N ARG A 134 3.05 16.43 29.76
CA ARG A 134 3.13 17.83 30.19
C ARG A 134 2.63 18.01 31.62
N ALA A 135 1.49 17.42 31.95
CA ALA A 135 0.93 17.49 33.30
C ALA A 135 1.87 16.87 34.36
N ALA A 136 2.53 15.75 34.03
CA ALA A 136 3.51 15.13 34.90
C ALA A 136 4.77 16.00 35.08
N GLN A 137 5.24 16.66 34.01
CA GLN A 137 6.34 17.63 34.09
C GLN A 137 5.98 18.84 34.96
N ASP A 138 4.80 19.43 34.75
CA ASP A 138 4.33 20.56 35.55
C ASP A 138 4.20 20.19 37.04
N GLN A 139 3.77 18.97 37.34
CA GLN A 139 3.71 18.46 38.71
C GLN A 139 5.12 18.30 39.29
N TYR A 140 6.03 17.65 38.55
CA TYR A 140 7.41 17.49 38.96
C TYR A 140 8.07 18.84 39.28
N ASP A 141 7.88 19.85 38.43
CA ASP A 141 8.47 21.18 38.61
C ASP A 141 7.93 21.89 39.85
N ARG A 142 6.62 21.77 40.13
CA ARG A 142 6.00 22.30 41.36
C ARG A 142 6.54 21.61 42.61
N ASP A 143 6.59 20.28 42.59
CA ASP A 143 7.06 19.47 43.71
C ASP A 143 8.55 19.73 43.97
N TYR A 144 9.35 19.87 42.91
CA TYR A 144 10.76 20.23 42.98
C TYR A 144 10.97 21.64 43.52
N ALA A 145 10.16 22.62 43.12
CA ALA A 145 10.22 23.97 43.67
C ALA A 145 9.88 24.00 45.17
N SER A 146 8.84 23.29 45.59
CA SER A 146 8.46 23.12 47.00
C SER A 146 9.59 22.45 47.81
N TRP A 147 10.16 21.39 47.26
CA TRP A 147 11.29 20.68 47.84
C TRP A 147 12.50 21.59 48.06
N ARG A 148 12.89 22.38 47.04
CA ARG A 148 14.02 23.32 47.16
C ARG A 148 13.81 24.34 48.27
N GLU A 149 12.59 24.86 48.41
CA GLU A 149 12.27 25.83 49.46
C GLU A 149 12.31 25.19 50.86
N GLN A 150 11.79 23.97 51.00
CA GLN A 150 11.87 23.22 52.25
C GLN A 150 13.33 22.95 52.66
N VAL A 151 14.18 22.55 51.71
CA VAL A 151 15.62 22.38 51.94
C VAL A 151 16.27 23.69 52.37
N ARG A 152 15.95 24.81 51.72
CA ARG A 152 16.46 26.14 52.09
C ARG A 152 16.08 26.52 53.52
N LEU A 153 14.82 26.30 53.92
CA LEU A 153 14.35 26.58 55.28
C LEU A 153 15.04 25.70 56.31
N CYS A 154 15.20 24.41 56.04
CA CYS A 154 15.95 23.51 56.92
C CYS A 154 17.40 23.97 57.09
N GLN A 155 18.09 24.32 55.99
CA GLN A 155 19.46 24.84 56.02
C GLN A 155 19.59 26.16 56.80
N SER A 156 18.53 26.98 56.84
CA SER A 156 18.49 28.21 57.65
C SER A 156 18.23 27.97 59.15
N GLY A 157 18.02 26.72 59.58
CA GLY A 157 17.84 26.34 60.98
C GLY A 157 16.40 26.08 61.41
N VAL A 158 15.43 26.13 60.49
CA VAL A 158 14.02 25.82 60.78
C VAL A 158 13.85 24.30 60.89
N ARG A 159 13.98 23.76 62.11
CA ARG A 159 13.95 22.30 62.36
C ARG A 159 12.67 21.61 61.88
N THR A 160 11.53 22.30 61.92
CA THR A 160 10.24 21.76 61.43
C THR A 160 10.22 21.51 59.93
N ALA A 161 11.12 22.15 59.16
CA ALA A 161 11.27 21.94 57.72
C ALA A 161 12.26 20.82 57.36
N CYS A 162 12.97 20.24 58.33
CA CYS A 162 14.03 19.23 58.10
C CYS A 162 13.54 17.79 57.95
N GLY A 163 12.23 17.57 57.78
CA GLY A 163 11.66 16.23 57.54
C GLY A 163 11.93 15.73 56.12
N ALA A 164 11.75 14.42 55.89
CA ALA A 164 11.82 13.85 54.55
C ALA A 164 10.74 14.51 53.68
N PRO A 165 11.13 15.24 52.62
CA PRO A 165 10.16 15.78 51.70
C PRO A 165 9.40 14.65 51.00
N VAL A 166 8.12 14.88 50.72
CA VAL A 166 7.47 14.20 49.60
C VAL A 166 8.11 14.78 48.34
N GLY A 167 9.21 14.18 47.90
CA GLY A 167 9.81 14.52 46.61
C GLY A 167 8.85 14.18 45.47
N PRO A 168 9.10 14.67 44.24
CA PRO A 168 8.26 14.33 43.11
C PRO A 168 8.15 12.81 42.98
N ALA A 169 6.92 12.30 42.84
CA ALA A 169 6.68 10.88 42.61
C ALA A 169 7.42 10.44 41.33
N ARG A 170 8.20 9.35 41.44
CA ARG A 170 8.92 8.74 40.31
C ARG A 170 8.03 7.81 39.51
#